data_AF-A0AA88E1N4-F1
#
_entry.id   AF-A0AA88E1N4-F1
#
_cell.length_a   1.000
_cell.length_b   1.000
_cell.length_c   1.000
_cell.angle_alpha   90.00
_cell.angle_beta   90.00
_cell.angle_gamma   90.00
#
_symmetry.space_group_name_H-M   'P 1'
#
loop_
_entity.id
_entity.type
_entity.pdbx_description
1 polymer ?
#
loop_
_entity_poly.entity_id
_entity_poly.type
_entity_poly.pdbx_seq_one_letter_code
_entity_poly.pdbx_strand_id
1 'polypeptide(L)'
;MPFIEHYVLIYTNDVKLQFKKIEKWERRDGLWLEQQTGADGELKDPACKKVSELIMEYNTQESQGTFESVGTSDVLSQASSRPEHKGRVRGQSKFVKPSQYFNLNRSSSKDNEVLSMRREIEELKAFMCEQRCGAVG
;
A
#
# COMPACT_ATOMS: atom_id res chain seq x y z
N MET A 1 -21.76 -42.54 -5.70
CA MET A 1 -20.83 -41.75 -6.56
C MET A 1 -20.38 -40.51 -5.77
N PRO A 2 -19.42 -40.64 -4.82
CA PRO A 2 -19.14 -39.61 -3.80
C PRO A 2 -18.09 -38.55 -4.21
N PHE A 3 -17.64 -38.54 -5.48
CA PHE A 3 -16.46 -37.77 -5.88
C PHE A 3 -16.74 -36.28 -6.14
N ILE A 4 -17.98 -35.92 -6.50
CA ILE A 4 -18.35 -34.55 -6.87
C ILE A 4 -18.57 -33.68 -5.62
N GLU A 5 -19.18 -34.24 -4.57
CA GLU A 5 -19.47 -33.49 -3.34
C GLU A 5 -18.20 -33.05 -2.60
N HIS A 6 -17.16 -33.89 -2.60
CA HIS A 6 -15.86 -33.51 -2.04
C HIS A 6 -15.21 -32.35 -2.79
N TYR A 7 -15.25 -32.34 -4.13
CA TYR A 7 -14.67 -31.24 -4.92
C TYR A 7 -15.43 -29.92 -4.66
N VAL A 8 -16.75 -29.94 -4.58
CA VAL A 8 -17.55 -28.74 -4.27
C VAL A 8 -17.27 -28.22 -2.86
N LEU A 9 -17.07 -29.09 -1.87
CA LEU A 9 -16.73 -28.70 -0.50
C LEU A 9 -15.32 -28.11 -0.38
N ILE A 10 -14.35 -28.59 -1.15
CA ILE A 10 -12.98 -28.02 -1.13
C ILE A 10 -12.97 -26.62 -1.77
N TYR A 11 -13.62 -26.46 -2.93
CA TYR A 11 -13.71 -25.16 -3.61
C TYR A 11 -14.51 -24.12 -2.80
N THR A 12 -15.59 -24.54 -2.13
CA THR A 12 -16.36 -23.60 -1.30
C THR A 12 -15.64 -23.21 -0.01
N ASN A 13 -14.83 -24.09 0.58
CA ASN A 13 -14.01 -23.76 1.75
C ASN A 13 -12.80 -22.89 1.39
N ASP A 14 -12.10 -23.16 0.29
CA ASP A 14 -11.00 -22.32 -0.19
C ASP A 14 -11.50 -20.93 -0.59
N VAL A 15 -12.61 -20.83 -1.32
CA VAL A 15 -13.22 -19.55 -1.63
C VAL A 15 -13.64 -18.81 -0.36
N LYS A 16 -14.27 -19.48 0.63
CA LYS A 16 -14.60 -18.85 1.93
C LYS A 16 -13.36 -18.44 2.75
N LEU A 17 -12.25 -19.18 2.68
CA LEU A 17 -10.99 -18.82 3.32
C LEU A 17 -10.31 -17.64 2.61
N GLN A 18 -10.35 -17.60 1.28
CA GLN A 18 -9.91 -16.45 0.49
C GLN A 18 -10.80 -15.23 0.77
N PHE A 19 -12.12 -15.40 0.87
CA PHE A 19 -13.05 -14.35 1.27
C PHE A 19 -12.81 -13.88 2.71
N LYS A 20 -12.51 -14.75 3.68
CA LYS A 20 -12.07 -14.31 5.03
C LYS A 20 -10.75 -13.54 5.00
N LYS A 21 -9.84 -13.90 4.10
CA LYS A 21 -8.56 -13.21 3.90
C LYS A 21 -8.73 -11.87 3.19
N ILE A 22 -9.77 -11.73 2.36
CA ILE A 22 -10.17 -10.51 1.63
C ILE A 22 -11.11 -9.64 2.49
N GLU A 23 -11.90 -10.20 3.40
CA GLU A 23 -12.71 -9.49 4.41
C GLU A 23 -11.86 -8.84 5.50
N LYS A 24 -10.54 -9.11 5.51
CA LYS A 24 -9.56 -8.26 6.17
C LYS A 24 -9.34 -6.96 5.37
N TRP A 25 -10.43 -6.30 4.96
CA TRP A 25 -10.45 -4.86 4.81
C TRP A 25 -10.49 -4.32 6.24
N GLU A 26 -9.35 -4.35 6.93
CA GLU A 26 -9.24 -3.66 8.22
C GLU A 26 -9.67 -2.23 7.97
N ARG A 27 -10.84 -1.88 8.49
CA ARG A 27 -11.34 -0.51 8.45
C ARG A 27 -10.25 0.40 8.99
N ARG A 28 -10.26 1.65 8.53
CA ARG A 28 -9.19 2.61 8.79
C ARG A 28 -8.87 2.76 10.28
N ASP A 29 -9.89 2.67 11.12
CA ASP A 29 -9.82 2.64 12.58
C ASP A 29 -9.08 1.41 13.12
N GLY A 30 -9.32 0.22 12.58
CA GLY A 30 -8.61 -1.01 12.94
C GLY A 30 -7.13 -0.97 12.57
N LEU A 31 -6.81 -0.48 11.35
CA LEU A 31 -5.42 -0.25 10.91
C LEU A 31 -4.70 0.76 11.80
N TRP A 32 -5.40 1.82 12.21
CA TRP A 32 -4.84 2.81 13.12
C TRP A 32 -4.56 2.20 14.49
N LEU A 33 -5.49 1.39 15.02
CA LEU A 33 -5.33 0.73 16.31
C LEU A 33 -4.13 -0.22 16.30
N GLU A 34 -4.02 -1.11 15.31
CA GLU A 34 -2.87 -2.01 15.14
C GLU A 34 -1.56 -1.24 15.07
N GLN A 35 -1.55 -0.09 14.37
CA GLN A 35 -0.37 0.74 14.28
C GLN A 35 0.00 1.40 15.61
N GLN A 36 -0.97 1.77 16.44
CA GLN A 36 -0.72 2.30 17.77
C GLN A 36 -0.41 1.21 18.80
N THR A 37 -0.78 -0.04 18.54
CA THR A 37 -0.45 -1.17 19.40
C THR A 37 1.00 -1.65 19.17
N GLY A 38 1.72 -1.88 20.26
CA GLY A 38 3.05 -2.48 20.30
C GLY A 38 3.00 -3.99 20.13
N ALA A 39 4.16 -4.63 20.05
CA ALA A 39 4.25 -6.09 19.96
C ALA A 39 3.76 -6.81 21.23
N ASP A 40 3.75 -6.09 22.35
CA ASP A 40 3.25 -6.45 23.67
C ASP A 40 1.72 -6.37 23.79
N GLY A 41 1.04 -5.76 22.82
CA GLY A 41 -0.41 -5.54 22.86
C GLY A 41 -0.83 -4.25 23.58
N GLU A 42 0.13 -3.45 24.08
CA GLU A 42 -0.15 -2.16 24.71
C GLU A 42 -0.08 -1.01 23.69
N LEU A 43 -0.70 0.12 24.00
CA LEU A 43 -0.62 1.32 23.16
C LEU A 43 0.76 1.98 23.32
N LYS A 44 1.39 2.30 22.20
CA LYS A 44 2.70 2.98 22.12
C LYS A 44 2.70 4.36 22.76
N ASP A 45 1.57 5.07 22.68
CA ASP A 45 1.41 6.41 23.21
C ASP A 45 0.16 6.50 24.09
N PRO A 46 0.26 6.92 25.37
CA PRO A 46 -0.90 7.11 26.24
C PRO A 46 -1.89 8.15 25.68
N ALA A 47 -1.46 9.11 24.86
CA ALA A 47 -2.36 10.06 24.20
C ALA A 47 -3.32 9.37 23.20
N CYS A 48 -2.95 8.20 22.67
CA CYS A 48 -3.78 7.41 21.79
C CYS A 48 -4.89 6.65 22.51
N LYS A 49 -4.80 6.50 23.84
CA LYS A 49 -5.78 5.74 24.64
C LYS A 49 -7.20 6.28 24.49
N LYS A 50 -7.36 7.61 24.59
CA LYS A 50 -8.67 8.26 24.44
C LYS A 50 -9.27 8.02 23.05
N VAL A 51 -8.44 8.06 22.00
CA VAL A 51 -8.89 7.82 20.62
C VAL A 51 -9.27 6.34 20.44
N SER A 52 -8.51 5.40 21.02
CA SER A 52 -8.85 3.98 20.95
C SER A 52 -10.16 3.64 21.67
N GLU A 53 -10.44 4.28 22.81
CA GLU A 53 -11.69 4.09 23.55
C GLU A 53 -12.88 4.59 22.71
N LEU A 54 -12.76 5.78 22.11
CA LEU A 54 -13.78 6.33 21.21
C LEU A 54 -14.00 5.46 19.97
N ILE A 55 -12.94 4.89 19.39
CA ILE A 55 -13.04 3.95 18.27
C ILE A 55 -13.89 2.73 18.67
N MET A 56 -13.65 2.15 19.84
CA MET A 56 -14.43 1.01 20.33
C MET A 56 -15.91 1.39 20.55
N GLU A 57 -16.15 2.57 21.10
CA GLU A 57 -17.50 3.10 21.32
C GLU A 57 -18.26 3.28 20.00
N TYR A 58 -17.68 3.99 19.03
CA TYR A 58 -18.29 4.22 17.72
C TYR A 58 -18.50 2.91 16.94
N ASN A 59 -17.55 1.97 17.01
CA ASN A 59 -17.73 0.66 16.39
C ASN A 59 -18.90 -0.12 17.00
N THR A 60 -19.10 0.00 18.32
CA THR A 60 -20.26 -0.59 19.00
C THR A 60 -21.55 0.06 18.54
N GLN A 61 -21.61 1.40 18.46
CA GLN A 61 -22.76 2.14 17.93
C GLN A 61 -23.08 1.77 16.48
N GLU A 62 -22.06 1.60 15.65
CA GLU A 62 -22.21 1.19 14.26
C GLU A 62 -22.79 -0.23 14.14
N SER A 63 -22.31 -1.17 14.96
CA SER A 63 -22.87 -2.52 15.01
C SER A 63 -24.33 -2.57 15.47
N GLN A 64 -24.74 -1.60 16.29
CA GLN A 64 -26.12 -1.43 16.75
C GLN A 64 -26.98 -0.66 15.73
N GLY A 65 -26.38 -0.14 14.66
CA GLY A 65 -27.04 0.67 13.64
C GLY A 65 -27.42 2.08 14.08
N THR A 66 -26.87 2.58 15.18
CA THR A 66 -27.11 3.96 15.68
C THR A 66 -26.14 4.98 15.12
N PHE A 67 -25.02 4.50 14.57
CA PHE A 67 -24.01 5.29 13.89
C PHE A 67 -23.79 4.71 12.49
N GLU A 68 -23.62 5.57 11.48
CA GLU A 68 -23.29 5.15 10.11
C GLU A 68 -22.00 5.85 9.68
N SER A 69 -20.99 5.06 9.33
CA SER A 69 -19.75 5.61 8.78
C SER A 69 -19.89 5.81 7.27
N VAL A 70 -19.80 7.06 6.80
CA VAL A 70 -19.91 7.37 5.37
C VAL A 70 -18.76 8.27 4.92
N GLY A 71 -18.00 7.78 3.93
CA GLY A 71 -16.94 8.54 3.27
C GLY A 71 -15.87 9.05 4.22
N THR A 72 -15.72 10.38 4.31
CA THR A 72 -14.71 11.08 5.14
C THR A 72 -15.14 11.20 6.61
N SER A 73 -16.43 10.97 6.92
CA SER A 73 -16.97 11.00 8.27
C SER A 73 -17.09 9.57 8.82
N ASP A 74 -15.98 8.87 8.85
CA ASP A 74 -15.86 7.52 9.39
C ASP A 74 -15.44 7.51 10.86
N VAL A 75 -15.47 6.32 11.48
CA VAL A 75 -15.17 6.08 12.89
C VAL A 75 -13.88 6.77 13.36
N LEU A 76 -12.79 6.65 12.59
CA LEU A 76 -11.51 7.25 12.97
C LEU A 76 -11.54 8.78 12.87
N SER A 77 -12.27 9.35 11.90
CA SER A 77 -12.43 10.79 11.76
C SER A 77 -13.24 11.38 12.91
N GLN A 78 -14.24 10.65 13.42
CA GLN A 78 -15.05 11.06 14.57
C GLN A 78 -14.30 10.91 15.90
N ALA A 79 -13.57 9.80 16.07
CA ALA A 79 -12.76 9.56 17.26
C ALA A 79 -11.57 10.53 17.37
N SER A 80 -11.06 11.01 16.24
CA SER A 80 -9.98 11.99 16.23
C SER A 80 -10.52 13.41 16.38
N SER A 81 -10.00 14.19 17.34
CA SER A 81 -10.43 15.59 17.53
C SER A 81 -10.05 16.53 16.39
N ARG A 82 -9.26 16.08 15.39
CA ARG A 82 -8.80 16.91 14.28
C ARG A 82 -9.52 16.53 12.99
N PRO A 83 -10.13 17.48 12.28
CA PRO A 83 -10.74 17.20 10.98
C PRO A 83 -9.71 16.65 10.00
N GLU A 84 -10.18 15.81 9.07
CA GLU A 84 -9.34 15.27 8.01
C GLU A 84 -8.96 16.38 7.01
N HIS A 85 -7.67 16.46 6.68
CA HIS A 85 -7.19 17.48 5.74
C HIS A 85 -7.49 17.03 4.31
N LYS A 86 -8.18 17.88 3.56
CA LYS A 86 -8.45 17.70 2.12
C LYS A 86 -7.11 17.60 1.38
N GLY A 87 -6.70 16.37 1.02
CA GLY A 87 -5.42 16.09 0.36
C GLY A 87 -4.48 15.16 1.14
N ARG A 88 -4.82 14.76 2.37
CA ARG A 88 -4.04 13.77 3.12
C ARG A 88 -4.97 12.75 3.78
N VAL A 89 -5.00 11.55 3.21
CA VAL A 89 -5.74 10.42 3.77
C VAL A 89 -5.01 9.94 5.03
N ARG A 90 -5.71 9.90 6.17
CA ARG A 90 -5.20 9.32 7.41
C ARG A 90 -5.39 7.80 7.37
N GLY A 91 -4.38 7.06 6.95
CA GLY A 91 -4.37 5.58 6.97
C GLY A 91 -2.99 5.05 7.41
N GLN A 92 -2.88 3.73 7.61
CA GLN A 92 -1.68 3.01 8.08
C GLN A 92 -0.39 3.71 7.63
N SER A 93 0.48 4.09 8.57
CA SER A 93 1.62 4.99 8.38
C SER A 93 2.78 4.40 7.60
N LYS A 94 2.53 3.82 6.44
CA LYS A 94 3.57 3.71 5.42
C LYS A 94 3.26 4.80 4.44
N PHE A 95 3.94 5.94 4.59
CA PHE A 95 3.90 7.02 3.62
C PHE A 95 4.37 6.43 2.27
N VAL A 96 3.42 6.02 1.44
CA VAL A 96 3.72 5.56 0.08
C VAL A 96 4.00 6.81 -0.72
N LYS A 97 5.27 7.05 -1.04
CA LYS A 97 5.65 8.13 -1.93
C LYS A 97 4.92 7.94 -3.27
N PRO A 98 4.50 9.00 -3.97
CA PRO A 98 3.94 8.85 -5.32
C PRO A 98 4.82 7.97 -6.22
N SER A 99 6.15 8.08 -6.10
CA SER A 99 7.08 7.22 -6.84
C SER A 99 6.97 5.72 -6.51
N GLN A 100 6.60 5.36 -5.27
CA GLN A 100 6.37 3.96 -4.86
C GLN A 100 5.00 3.47 -5.31
N TYR A 101 4.00 4.35 -5.35
CA TYR A 101 2.65 4.01 -5.80
C TYR A 101 2.59 3.83 -7.32
N PHE A 102 3.17 4.79 -8.06
CA PHE A 102 3.21 4.79 -9.52
C PHE A 102 4.39 4.01 -10.10
N ASN A 103 5.16 3.30 -9.26
CA ASN A 103 6.38 2.59 -9.64
C ASN A 103 7.32 3.43 -10.54
N LEU A 104 7.44 4.73 -10.24
CA LEU A 104 8.27 5.63 -11.04
C LEU A 104 9.73 5.25 -10.83
N ASN A 105 10.37 4.79 -11.92
CA ASN A 105 11.79 4.54 -12.00
C ASN A 105 12.48 5.84 -11.59
N ARG A 106 13.16 5.86 -10.44
CA ARG A 106 14.04 6.99 -10.12
C ARG A 106 15.16 6.95 -11.15
N SER A 107 15.23 7.94 -12.03
CA SER A 107 16.43 8.12 -12.86
C SER A 107 17.60 8.29 -11.91
N SER A 108 18.40 7.24 -11.75
CA SER A 108 19.56 7.26 -10.89
C SER A 108 20.67 7.99 -11.63
N SER A 109 21.58 8.66 -10.92
CA SER A 109 22.74 9.30 -11.56
C SER A 109 23.56 8.30 -12.40
N LYS A 110 23.51 7.02 -12.04
CA LYS A 110 24.11 5.91 -12.78
C LYS A 110 23.46 5.69 -14.15
N ASP A 111 22.15 5.90 -14.28
CA ASP A 111 21.46 5.78 -15.57
C ASP A 111 21.93 6.86 -16.55
N ASN A 112 22.17 8.08 -16.05
CA ASN A 112 22.74 9.16 -16.85
C ASN A 112 24.19 8.89 -17.25
N GLU A 113 24.99 8.32 -16.35
CA GLU A 113 26.38 7.92 -16.62
C GLU A 113 26.45 6.80 -17.67
N VAL A 114 25.58 5.79 -17.56
CA VAL A 114 25.46 4.70 -18.55
C VAL A 114 25.01 5.23 -19.91
N LEU A 115 24.08 6.20 -19.96
CA LEU A 115 23.67 6.83 -21.21
C LEU A 115 24.80 7.66 -21.84
N SER A 116 25.62 8.34 -21.03
CA SER A 116 26.81 9.06 -21.49
C SER A 116 27.85 8.10 -22.09
N MET A 117 28.20 7.05 -21.35
CA MET A 117 29.13 6.02 -21.83
C MET A 117 28.63 5.35 -23.12
N ARG A 118 27.32 5.10 -23.21
CA ARG A 118 26.73 4.49 -24.41
C ARG A 118 26.87 5.38 -25.64
N ARG A 119 26.76 6.71 -25.47
CA ARG A 119 26.98 7.69 -26.53
C ARG A 119 28.46 7.73 -26.97
N GLU A 120 29.39 7.77 -26.03
CA GLU A 120 30.83 7.75 -26.32
C GLU A 120 31.26 6.45 -27.04
N ILE A 121 30.71 5.30 -26.63
CA ILE A 121 30.94 4.02 -27.30
C ILE A 121 30.41 4.04 -28.74
N GLU A 122 29.28 4.70 -28.98
CA GLU A 122 28.67 4.80 -30.31
C GLU A 122 29.46 5.72 -31.23
N GLU A 123 30.00 6.82 -30.69
CA GLU A 123 30.93 7.72 -31.40
C GLU A 123 32.25 7.02 -31.75
N LEU A 124 32.85 6.29 -30.80
CA LEU A 124 34.06 5.50 -31.05
C LEU A 124 33.81 4.39 -32.08
N LYS A 125 32.63 3.76 -32.06
CA LYS A 125 32.25 2.77 -33.07
C LYS A 125 32.10 3.39 -34.46
N ALA A 126 31.53 4.60 -34.56
CA ALA A 126 31.42 5.31 -35.82
C ALA A 126 32.80 5.66 -36.39
N PHE A 127 33.71 6.18 -35.56
CA PHE A 127 35.09 6.47 -35.95
C PHE A 127 35.84 5.23 -36.44
N MET A 128 35.73 4.12 -35.71
CA MET A 128 36.37 2.85 -36.10
C MET A 128 35.77 2.25 -37.38
N CYS A 129 34.49 2.51 -37.65
CA CYS A 129 33.84 2.08 -38.89
C CYS A 129 34.35 2.89 -40.09
N GLU A 130 34.55 4.19 -39.93
CA GLU A 130 35.05 5.11 -40.95
C GLU A 130 36.51 4.81 -41.34
N GLN A 131 37.38 4.55 -40.35
CA GLN A 131 38.78 4.15 -40.57
C GLN A 131 38.90 2.82 -41.35
N ARG A 132 37.95 1.90 -41.15
CA ARG A 132 37.95 0.59 -41.83
C ARG A 132 37.50 0.68 -43.30
N CYS A 133 36.71 1.70 -43.67
CA CYS A 133 36.31 1.94 -45.06
C CYS A 133 37.43 2.57 -45.92
N GLY A 134 38.48 3.14 -45.31
CA GLY A 134 39.62 3.74 -46.03
C GLY A 134 40.78 2.80 -46.37
N ALA A 135 40.75 1.54 -45.90
CA ALA A 135 41.86 0.59 -46.06
C ALA A 135 41.68 -0.42 -47.22
N VAL A 136 40.70 -0.19 -48.11
CA VAL A 136 40.51 -0.96 -49.34
C VAL A 136 40.56 0.01 -50.52
N GLY A 137 41.77 0.47 -50.84
CA GLY A 137 42.09 1.29 -52.01
C GLY A 137 43.45 0.89 -52.56
#